data_AF-A0A3M2SQT4-F1
#
_entry.id   AF-A0A3M2SQT4-F1
#
_cell.length_a   1.000
_cell.length_b   1.000
_cell.length_c   1.000
_cell.angle_alpha   90.00
_cell.angle_beta   90.00
_cell.angle_gamma   90.00
#
_symmetry.space_group_name_H-M   'P 1'
#
loop_
_entity.id
_entity.type
_entity.pdbx_description
1 polymer ?
#
loop_
_entity_poly.entity_id
_entity_poly.type
_entity_poly.pdbx_seq_one_letter_code
_entity_poly.pdbx_strand_id
1 'polypeptide(L)'
;MPRRRNRARRRNPTGNARSAAGRDTNQTLPEAPDSDDSQLDSPRPSRDEAFEAELGAAGRARRFEEETPPVLEGDLDALIGPEQPTFTDLWTQADERALDWESSAEKVDFASIDDHHPSLLSTWKISLRLFRCSPFDLLSPLRGLCYQGPSGNLDEPQQILWDEEFCQELCRVMTHSIWRRDAHVLAMILQYTVICRTDDRRVWDMPAGIAGGGPLSRLEANLKKSQPPLPCSVHEMHMEARDDVGANGLHPSVLSHVMAHIGVLTDASPDPRPDPVTEYGGLNIYRVKIEDLYTIRAAIDIPCWFGSPMFPTTESLYDLYLDLSGAFDAPSGYAELASFHRRAWIQEQRKIITFLGQNGKSASDGGM
;
A
#
# COMPACT_ATOMS: atom_id res chain seq x y z
N MET A 1 -70.10 3.00 0.70
CA MET A 1 -71.02 3.58 -0.32
C MET A 1 -71.31 5.03 0.09
N PRO A 2 -71.50 6.00 -0.82
CA PRO A 2 -71.17 6.06 -2.26
C PRO A 2 -69.68 6.49 -2.45
N ARG A 3 -68.96 6.44 -3.59
CA ARG A 3 -69.17 6.20 -5.05
C ARG A 3 -69.07 7.45 -5.96
N ARG A 4 -68.00 7.44 -6.78
CA ARG A 4 -67.96 7.81 -8.23
C ARG A 4 -68.01 9.34 -8.55
N ARG A 5 -67.62 9.81 -9.76
CA ARG A 5 -67.42 9.10 -11.04
C ARG A 5 -66.39 9.75 -12.01
N ASN A 6 -65.65 8.85 -12.66
CA ASN A 6 -64.87 8.90 -13.90
C ASN A 6 -65.35 9.89 -15.00
N ARG A 7 -64.41 10.46 -15.78
CA ARG A 7 -64.13 10.19 -17.23
C ARG A 7 -63.12 11.22 -17.82
N ALA A 8 -62.53 11.08 -19.03
CA ALA A 8 -61.85 9.95 -19.73
C ALA A 8 -61.65 10.31 -21.23
N ARG A 9 -60.63 9.72 -21.90
CA ARG A 9 -60.46 9.61 -23.38
C ARG A 9 -60.08 10.95 -24.10
N ARG A 10 -59.48 11.01 -25.31
CA ARG A 10 -59.15 9.96 -26.34
C ARG A 10 -58.09 10.40 -27.39
N ARG A 11 -57.34 9.43 -27.93
CA ARG A 11 -56.92 9.23 -29.37
C ARG A 11 -55.95 10.20 -30.11
N ASN A 12 -54.80 9.63 -30.49
CA ASN A 12 -54.21 9.61 -31.86
C ASN A 12 -55.25 9.10 -32.90
N PRO A 13 -55.19 9.37 -34.24
CA PRO A 13 -54.01 8.97 -35.07
C PRO A 13 -53.74 9.66 -36.45
N THR A 14 -52.55 9.34 -37.00
CA THR A 14 -52.13 9.13 -38.42
C THR A 14 -52.83 9.79 -39.63
N GLY A 15 -52.01 10.39 -40.51
CA GLY A 15 -52.12 10.41 -41.99
C GLY A 15 -50.69 10.55 -42.58
N ASN A 16 -50.23 9.81 -43.60
CA ASN A 16 -50.65 9.69 -45.02
C ASN A 16 -50.28 10.93 -45.88
N ALA A 17 -49.70 10.81 -47.09
CA ALA A 17 -49.12 9.64 -47.79
C ALA A 17 -48.23 10.02 -49.01
N ARG A 18 -47.27 9.12 -49.34
CA ARG A 18 -46.73 8.66 -50.65
C ARG A 18 -46.67 9.54 -51.94
N SER A 19 -45.67 9.19 -52.75
CA SER A 19 -45.57 9.26 -54.25
C SER A 19 -44.99 10.54 -54.89
N ALA A 20 -44.30 10.49 -56.04
CA ALA A 20 -43.59 9.40 -56.75
C ALA A 20 -42.74 9.95 -57.92
N ALA A 21 -41.87 9.08 -58.48
CA ALA A 21 -41.05 9.25 -59.71
C ALA A 21 -39.85 10.23 -59.64
N GLY A 22 -38.71 9.98 -60.32
CA GLY A 22 -38.24 8.71 -60.93
C GLY A 22 -37.43 8.88 -62.23
N ARG A 23 -36.28 8.18 -62.31
CA ARG A 23 -35.33 8.10 -63.46
C ARG A 23 -34.63 9.42 -63.83
N ASP A 24 -33.40 9.47 -64.32
CA ASP A 24 -32.23 8.56 -64.38
C ASP A 24 -30.98 9.51 -64.41
N THR A 25 -29.69 9.16 -64.53
CA THR A 25 -28.97 8.02 -65.12
C THR A 25 -27.50 8.00 -64.59
N ASN A 26 -26.75 6.91 -64.84
CA ASN A 26 -25.27 6.79 -64.88
C ASN A 26 -24.38 7.85 -64.19
N GLN A 27 -23.59 7.42 -63.20
CA GLN A 27 -22.12 7.48 -63.35
C GLN A 27 -21.38 6.46 -62.49
N THR A 28 -20.26 5.97 -63.06
CA THR A 28 -19.44 4.85 -62.58
C THR A 28 -18.67 5.19 -61.30
N LEU A 29 -18.73 4.32 -60.30
CA LEU A 29 -17.74 4.26 -59.22
C LEU A 29 -16.74 3.12 -59.54
N PRO A 30 -15.43 3.39 -59.60
CA PRO A 30 -14.42 2.35 -59.79
C PRO A 30 -14.18 1.56 -58.50
N GLU A 31 -13.65 0.35 -58.67
CA GLU A 31 -13.22 -0.54 -57.58
C GLU A 31 -11.95 0.00 -56.88
N ALA A 32 -11.71 -0.42 -55.64
CA ALA A 32 -10.53 -0.04 -54.89
C ALA A 32 -9.28 -0.82 -55.37
N PRO A 33 -8.12 -0.17 -55.51
CA PRO A 33 -6.84 -0.87 -55.60
C PRO A 33 -6.33 -1.27 -54.21
N ASP A 34 -5.85 -2.50 -54.08
CA ASP A 34 -5.06 -2.95 -52.93
C ASP A 34 -3.65 -2.32 -52.91
N SER A 35 -2.99 -2.46 -51.75
CA SER A 35 -1.54 -2.34 -51.55
C SER A 35 -0.90 -0.94 -51.68
N ASP A 36 -0.53 -0.36 -50.54
CA ASP A 36 0.91 -0.16 -50.28
C ASP A 36 1.20 -0.30 -48.77
N ASP A 37 2.21 -1.09 -48.41
CA ASP A 37 2.49 -1.50 -47.03
C ASP A 37 3.65 -0.68 -46.48
N SER A 38 3.33 0.38 -45.73
CA SER A 38 4.30 1.33 -45.16
C SER A 38 4.36 1.20 -43.64
N GLN A 39 4.84 0.05 -43.15
CA GLN A 39 5.33 -0.05 -41.78
C GLN A 39 6.51 0.91 -41.61
N LEU A 40 6.33 1.93 -40.75
CA LEU A 40 7.42 2.78 -40.29
C LEU A 40 8.30 1.96 -39.35
N ASP A 41 9.28 1.27 -39.93
CA ASP A 41 10.24 0.43 -39.21
C ASP A 41 11.09 1.30 -38.27
N SER A 42 10.75 1.26 -36.98
CA SER A 42 11.47 2.01 -35.94
C SER A 42 12.96 1.62 -35.98
N PRO A 43 13.90 2.59 -36.02
CA PRO A 43 15.31 2.27 -36.18
C PRO A 43 15.77 1.40 -35.01
N ARG A 44 16.13 0.14 -35.30
CA ARG A 44 16.73 -0.74 -34.29
C ARG A 44 18.00 -0.07 -33.77
N PRO A 45 18.23 -0.05 -32.44
CA PRO A 45 19.43 0.57 -31.87
C PRO A 45 20.66 -0.08 -32.48
N SER A 46 21.71 0.71 -32.68
CA SER A 46 22.97 0.19 -33.19
C SER A 46 23.54 -0.85 -32.21
N ARG A 47 24.39 -1.74 -32.74
CA ARG A 47 25.03 -2.79 -31.94
C ARG A 47 25.83 -2.21 -30.76
N ASP A 48 26.39 -1.02 -30.94
CA ASP A 48 27.24 -0.37 -29.94
C ASP A 48 26.38 0.34 -28.87
N GLU A 49 25.28 0.99 -29.25
CA GLU A 49 24.28 1.52 -28.29
C GLU A 49 23.64 0.40 -27.46
N ALA A 50 23.32 -0.74 -28.08
CA ALA A 50 22.79 -1.90 -27.38
C ALA A 50 23.80 -2.48 -26.38
N PHE A 51 25.08 -2.54 -26.76
CA PHE A 51 26.17 -3.03 -25.91
C PHE A 51 26.48 -2.09 -24.74
N GLU A 52 26.46 -0.77 -24.95
CA GLU A 52 26.60 0.22 -23.88
C GLU A 52 25.39 0.20 -22.92
N ALA A 53 24.17 0.01 -23.45
CA ALA A 53 22.97 -0.17 -22.64
C ALA A 53 23.03 -1.45 -21.79
N GLU A 54 23.52 -2.56 -22.36
CA GLU A 54 23.71 -3.85 -21.68
C GLU A 54 24.79 -3.77 -20.58
N LEU A 55 25.95 -3.16 -20.86
CA LEU A 55 26.97 -2.85 -19.84
C LEU A 55 26.43 -1.94 -18.74
N GLY A 56 25.62 -0.93 -19.11
CA GLY A 56 24.92 -0.07 -18.16
C GLY A 56 23.92 -0.85 -17.30
N ALA A 57 23.18 -1.80 -17.87
CA ALA A 57 22.23 -2.65 -17.15
C ALA A 57 22.95 -3.61 -16.20
N ALA A 58 23.98 -4.32 -16.65
CA ALA A 58 24.81 -5.18 -15.81
C ALA A 58 25.48 -4.41 -14.66
N GLY A 59 25.93 -3.18 -14.92
CA GLY A 59 26.44 -2.27 -13.88
C GLY A 59 25.39 -1.86 -12.84
N ARG A 60 24.14 -1.61 -13.26
CA ARG A 60 23.01 -1.35 -12.35
C ARG A 60 22.63 -2.59 -11.54
N ALA A 61 22.53 -3.75 -12.17
CA ALA A 61 22.20 -5.02 -11.53
C ALA A 61 23.22 -5.38 -10.45
N ARG A 62 24.52 -5.39 -10.81
CA ARG A 62 25.59 -5.64 -9.84
C ARG A 62 25.56 -4.64 -8.67
N ARG A 63 25.35 -3.35 -8.93
CA ARG A 63 25.24 -2.34 -7.86
C ARG A 63 24.01 -2.58 -6.97
N PHE A 64 22.90 -3.03 -7.54
CA PHE A 64 21.69 -3.39 -6.79
C PHE A 64 21.88 -4.67 -5.96
N GLU A 65 22.67 -5.64 -6.41
CA GLU A 65 23.10 -6.79 -5.60
C GLU A 65 24.09 -6.40 -4.50
N GLU A 66 25.05 -5.51 -4.76
CA GLU A 66 26.01 -5.01 -3.77
C GLU A 66 25.35 -4.13 -2.69
N GLU A 67 24.34 -3.33 -3.05
CA GLU A 67 23.59 -2.48 -2.11
C GLU A 67 22.40 -3.18 -1.43
N THR A 68 21.82 -4.19 -2.08
CA THR A 68 20.65 -4.96 -1.63
C THR A 68 20.80 -6.43 -2.08
N PRO A 69 21.67 -7.21 -1.41
CA PRO A 69 21.83 -8.63 -1.72
C PRO A 69 20.54 -9.40 -1.39
N PRO A 70 20.25 -10.54 -2.05
CA PRO A 70 19.16 -11.42 -1.64
C PRO A 70 19.22 -11.78 -0.14
N VAL A 71 18.09 -12.16 0.45
CA VAL A 71 18.06 -12.70 1.82
C VAL A 71 18.60 -14.13 1.80
N LEU A 72 19.50 -14.46 2.73
CA LEU A 72 20.06 -15.80 2.84
C LEU A 72 19.20 -16.67 3.76
N GLU A 73 19.20 -17.98 3.53
CA GLU A 73 18.43 -18.97 4.31
C GLU A 73 18.66 -18.84 5.82
N GLY A 74 19.91 -18.59 6.24
CA GLY A 74 20.29 -18.41 7.65
C GLY A 74 19.79 -17.11 8.29
N ASP A 75 19.32 -16.13 7.51
CA ASP A 75 18.72 -14.89 8.03
C ASP A 75 17.19 -15.05 8.25
N LEU A 76 16.55 -16.01 7.58
CA LEU A 76 15.09 -16.14 7.54
C LEU A 76 14.46 -16.26 8.93
N ASP A 77 15.04 -17.08 9.82
CA ASP A 77 14.53 -17.26 11.19
C ASP A 77 14.45 -15.94 11.99
N ALA A 78 15.29 -14.94 11.67
CA ALA A 78 15.23 -13.62 12.27
C ALA A 78 14.19 -12.69 11.61
N LEU A 79 13.95 -12.83 10.29
CA LEU A 79 13.05 -11.95 9.53
C LEU A 79 11.58 -12.41 9.54
N ILE A 80 11.35 -13.73 9.53
CA ILE A 80 10.03 -14.36 9.44
C ILE A 80 9.71 -15.27 10.63
N GLY A 81 10.61 -15.37 11.62
CA GLY A 81 10.47 -16.26 12.77
C GLY A 81 10.86 -17.71 12.47
N PRO A 82 11.27 -18.48 13.50
CA PRO A 82 11.74 -19.85 13.34
C PRO A 82 10.60 -20.83 13.01
N GLU A 83 10.94 -21.96 12.37
CA GLU A 83 9.98 -23.01 12.03
C GLU A 83 9.33 -23.68 13.25
N GLN A 84 10.06 -23.73 14.36
CA GLN A 84 9.62 -24.28 15.62
C GLN A 84 9.66 -23.20 16.72
N PRO A 85 8.72 -23.18 17.66
CA PRO A 85 8.69 -22.20 18.74
C PRO A 85 9.96 -22.27 19.60
N THR A 86 10.69 -21.16 19.67
CA THR A 86 11.76 -20.98 20.65
C THR A 86 11.14 -20.58 21.99
N PHE A 87 11.03 -21.53 22.92
CA PHE A 87 10.53 -21.25 24.26
C PHE A 87 11.55 -20.46 25.09
N THR A 88 11.06 -19.47 25.84
CA THR A 88 11.86 -18.56 26.68
C THR A 88 11.08 -18.23 27.96
N ASP A 89 11.71 -17.52 28.91
CA ASP A 89 11.02 -17.00 30.10
C ASP A 89 9.84 -16.05 29.77
N LEU A 90 9.78 -15.53 28.54
CA LEU A 90 8.70 -14.68 28.03
C LEU A 90 7.71 -15.42 27.12
N TRP A 91 8.00 -16.66 26.68
CA TRP A 91 7.12 -17.43 25.79
C TRP A 91 7.18 -18.91 26.09
N THR A 92 6.12 -19.45 26.69
CA THR A 92 6.08 -20.83 27.20
C THR A 92 5.29 -21.77 26.31
N GLN A 93 5.38 -23.08 26.59
CA GLN A 93 4.53 -24.09 25.97
C GLN A 93 3.05 -24.00 26.42
N ALA A 94 2.69 -23.14 27.38
CA ALA A 94 1.30 -22.79 27.63
C ALA A 94 0.80 -21.74 26.61
N ASP A 95 1.61 -20.71 26.36
CA ASP A 95 1.28 -19.59 25.46
C ASP A 95 1.16 -20.05 24.00
N GLU A 96 2.11 -20.87 23.53
CA GLU A 96 2.07 -21.46 22.19
C GLU A 96 0.82 -22.35 21.96
N ARG A 97 0.26 -22.93 23.02
CA ARG A 97 -1.02 -23.68 22.96
C ARG A 97 -2.24 -22.77 23.08
N ALA A 98 -2.13 -21.64 23.78
CA ALA A 98 -3.20 -20.65 23.89
C ALA A 98 -3.41 -19.85 22.58
N LEU A 99 -2.36 -19.75 21.75
CA LEU A 99 -2.43 -19.18 20.40
C LEU A 99 -3.26 -20.03 19.41
N ASP A 100 -3.44 -21.33 19.69
CA ASP A 100 -4.22 -22.33 18.95
C ASP A 100 -4.25 -22.19 17.40
N TRP A 101 -3.07 -21.99 16.80
CA TRP A 101 -2.90 -21.91 15.35
C TRP A 101 -3.58 -23.04 14.59
N GLU A 102 -3.63 -24.25 15.16
CA GLU A 102 -4.19 -25.43 14.50
C GLU A 102 -5.72 -25.36 14.31
N SER A 103 -6.41 -24.50 15.06
CA SER A 103 -7.85 -24.22 14.96
C SER A 103 -8.18 -22.86 14.32
N SER A 104 -7.17 -22.05 13.98
CA SER A 104 -7.32 -20.67 13.49
C SER A 104 -7.98 -20.57 12.10
N ALA A 105 -8.60 -19.42 11.81
CA ALA A 105 -9.17 -19.16 10.48
C ALA A 105 -8.05 -18.87 9.46
N GLU A 106 -7.01 -18.19 9.92
CA GLU A 106 -5.78 -17.83 9.21
C GLU A 106 -5.06 -19.06 8.64
N LYS A 107 -5.15 -20.21 9.32
CA LYS A 107 -4.65 -21.49 8.81
C LYS A 107 -5.45 -22.02 7.62
N VAL A 108 -6.75 -21.74 7.55
CA VAL A 108 -7.60 -22.09 6.40
C VAL A 108 -7.31 -21.16 5.23
N ASP A 109 -7.21 -19.85 5.51
CA ASP A 109 -6.87 -18.84 4.51
C ASP A 109 -5.48 -19.10 3.91
N PHE A 110 -4.44 -19.31 4.72
CA PHE A 110 -3.08 -19.49 4.18
C PHE A 110 -2.90 -20.80 3.40
N ALA A 111 -3.86 -21.74 3.52
CA ALA A 111 -3.90 -22.95 2.71
C ALA A 111 -4.46 -22.73 1.30
N SER A 112 -4.99 -21.54 0.98
CA SER A 112 -5.41 -21.15 -0.39
C SER A 112 -4.33 -20.37 -1.16
N ILE A 113 -3.17 -20.07 -0.54
CA ILE A 113 -2.05 -19.37 -1.19
C ILE A 113 -1.50 -20.24 -2.33
N ASP A 114 -1.71 -19.78 -3.56
CA ASP A 114 -1.39 -20.48 -4.81
C ASP A 114 -0.92 -19.49 -5.91
N ASP A 115 -0.88 -19.94 -7.16
CA ASP A 115 -0.44 -19.14 -8.31
C ASP A 115 -1.39 -18.02 -8.75
N HIS A 116 -2.57 -17.87 -8.11
CA HIS A 116 -3.44 -16.71 -8.29
C HIS A 116 -3.04 -15.49 -7.45
N HIS A 117 -1.94 -15.58 -6.67
CA HIS A 117 -1.48 -14.53 -5.74
C HIS A 117 -0.09 -13.91 -6.09
N PRO A 118 0.20 -13.49 -7.34
CA PRO A 118 1.55 -13.08 -7.75
C PRO A 118 2.02 -11.74 -7.17
N SER A 119 1.14 -10.77 -6.88
CA SER A 119 1.55 -9.52 -6.23
C SER A 119 1.80 -9.73 -4.74
N LEU A 120 1.15 -10.70 -4.09
CA LEU A 120 1.51 -11.12 -2.72
C LEU A 120 2.93 -11.70 -2.69
N LEU A 121 3.27 -12.59 -3.62
CA LEU A 121 4.65 -13.11 -3.76
C LEU A 121 5.67 -11.98 -4.00
N SER A 122 5.33 -11.00 -4.84
CA SER A 122 6.17 -9.83 -5.11
C SER A 122 6.37 -8.94 -3.88
N THR A 123 5.28 -8.67 -3.12
CA THR A 123 5.30 -7.90 -1.87
C THR A 123 6.23 -8.54 -0.85
N TRP A 124 6.21 -9.87 -0.75
CA TRP A 124 7.09 -10.64 0.10
C TRP A 124 8.58 -10.51 -0.30
N LYS A 125 8.91 -10.67 -1.59
CA LYS A 125 10.28 -10.46 -2.10
C LYS A 125 10.80 -9.06 -1.80
N ILE A 126 9.98 -8.04 -2.05
CA ILE A 126 10.36 -6.63 -1.82
C ILE A 126 10.55 -6.35 -0.32
N SER A 127 9.67 -6.87 0.55
CA SER A 127 9.78 -6.70 2.01
C SER A 127 11.08 -7.30 2.55
N LEU A 128 11.38 -8.54 2.14
CA LEU A 128 12.60 -9.23 2.56
C LEU A 128 13.86 -8.59 1.97
N ARG A 129 13.91 -8.31 0.66
CA ARG A 129 15.10 -7.79 -0.02
C ARG A 129 15.39 -6.33 0.32
N LEU A 130 14.39 -5.45 0.28
CA LEU A 130 14.60 -4.02 0.51
C LEU A 130 14.55 -3.64 1.99
N PHE A 131 13.59 -4.17 2.76
CA PHE A 131 13.31 -3.69 4.13
C PHE A 131 13.81 -4.61 5.25
N ARG A 132 14.22 -5.85 4.93
CA ARG A 132 14.62 -6.88 5.92
C ARG A 132 13.55 -7.09 7.00
N CYS A 133 12.29 -7.20 6.57
CA CYS A 133 11.17 -7.56 7.44
C CYS A 133 10.16 -8.41 6.66
N SER A 134 9.23 -9.07 7.37
CA SER A 134 8.05 -9.62 6.75
C SER A 134 7.04 -8.50 6.42
N PRO A 135 6.08 -8.72 5.48
CA PRO A 135 4.98 -7.78 5.28
C PRO A 135 4.12 -7.62 6.55
N PHE A 136 3.96 -8.68 7.34
CA PHE A 136 3.27 -8.61 8.64
C PHE A 136 3.96 -7.69 9.64
N ASP A 137 5.29 -7.68 9.71
CA ASP A 137 6.03 -6.76 10.56
C ASP A 137 5.86 -5.31 10.06
N LEU A 138 5.83 -5.08 8.74
CA LEU A 138 5.61 -3.75 8.14
C LEU A 138 4.21 -3.17 8.42
N LEU A 139 3.15 -3.98 8.30
CA LEU A 139 1.76 -3.60 8.63
C LEU A 139 1.31 -4.18 9.98
N SER A 140 2.20 -4.16 10.98
CA SER A 140 1.96 -4.69 12.32
C SER A 140 1.20 -3.72 13.23
N PRO A 141 0.28 -4.21 14.09
CA PRO A 141 -0.24 -3.46 15.23
C PRO A 141 0.83 -2.86 16.14
N LEU A 142 2.03 -3.47 16.23
CA LEU A 142 3.17 -2.92 16.97
C LEU A 142 3.81 -1.70 16.29
N ARG A 143 3.60 -1.52 14.99
CA ARG A 143 3.85 -0.27 14.25
C ARG A 143 2.61 0.63 14.19
N GLY A 144 1.55 0.31 14.94
CA GLY A 144 0.28 1.02 14.91
C GLY A 144 -0.44 0.95 13.56
N LEU A 145 -0.20 -0.09 12.76
CA LEU A 145 -0.81 -0.27 11.44
C LEU A 145 -1.62 -1.58 11.40
N CYS A 146 -2.70 -1.58 10.63
CA CYS A 146 -3.39 -2.79 10.21
C CYS A 146 -3.80 -2.66 8.74
N TYR A 147 -3.77 -3.76 7.98
CA TYR A 147 -4.48 -3.82 6.71
C TYR A 147 -6.01 -3.78 6.91
N GLN A 148 -6.72 -3.16 5.98
CA GLN A 148 -8.18 -3.23 5.85
C GLN A 148 -8.57 -3.52 4.39
N GLY A 149 -9.21 -4.67 4.19
CA GLY A 149 -9.83 -5.04 2.92
C GLY A 149 -11.03 -4.15 2.54
N PRO A 150 -11.43 -4.17 1.25
CA PRO A 150 -12.40 -3.24 0.66
C PRO A 150 -13.85 -3.52 1.06
N SER A 151 -14.16 -4.69 1.64
CA SER A 151 -15.54 -5.02 2.09
C SER A 151 -16.06 -4.04 3.16
N GLY A 152 -15.16 -3.49 3.98
CA GLY A 152 -15.42 -2.33 4.83
C GLY A 152 -16.41 -2.51 5.98
N ASN A 153 -17.08 -3.66 6.07
CA ASN A 153 -18.01 -3.98 7.15
C ASN A 153 -17.27 -4.09 8.49
N LEU A 154 -17.86 -3.51 9.54
CA LEU A 154 -17.24 -3.43 10.87
C LEU A 154 -17.36 -4.75 11.66
N ASP A 155 -18.33 -5.58 11.27
CA ASP A 155 -18.62 -6.88 11.87
C ASP A 155 -17.89 -8.05 11.15
N GLU A 156 -17.17 -7.78 10.06
CA GLU A 156 -16.36 -8.78 9.36
C GLU A 156 -15.00 -8.96 10.05
N PRO A 157 -14.47 -10.21 10.15
CA PRO A 157 -13.16 -10.46 10.72
C PRO A 157 -12.08 -9.73 9.92
N GLN A 158 -10.98 -9.38 10.57
CA GLN A 158 -9.85 -8.77 9.88
C GLN A 158 -9.34 -9.72 8.79
N GLN A 159 -9.37 -9.28 7.54
CA GLN A 159 -8.83 -10.01 6.40
C GLN A 159 -7.30 -10.05 6.52
N ILE A 160 -6.70 -11.24 6.51
CA ILE A 160 -5.26 -11.44 6.81
C ILE A 160 -4.47 -11.90 5.56
N LEU A 161 -5.14 -12.45 4.55
CA LEU A 161 -4.65 -12.38 3.16
C LEU A 161 -4.97 -10.99 2.59
N TRP A 162 -4.02 -10.37 1.91
CA TRP A 162 -4.20 -9.06 1.29
C TRP A 162 -4.61 -9.21 -0.17
N ASP A 163 -5.51 -8.35 -0.63
CA ASP A 163 -5.96 -8.40 -2.02
C ASP A 163 -4.84 -8.09 -3.02
N GLU A 164 -4.92 -8.70 -4.20
CA GLU A 164 -3.91 -8.58 -5.26
C GLU A 164 -3.67 -7.11 -5.69
N GLU A 165 -4.73 -6.31 -5.80
CA GLU A 165 -4.66 -4.87 -6.16
C GLU A 165 -3.94 -4.04 -5.08
N PHE A 166 -4.20 -4.34 -3.80
CA PHE A 166 -3.50 -3.72 -2.66
C PHE A 166 -2.03 -4.11 -2.64
N CYS A 167 -1.72 -5.40 -2.86
CA CYS A 167 -0.35 -5.88 -2.97
C CYS A 167 0.39 -5.21 -4.14
N GLN A 168 -0.27 -4.99 -5.28
CA GLN A 168 0.34 -4.36 -6.46
C GLN A 168 0.72 -2.89 -6.19
N GLU A 169 -0.19 -2.09 -5.62
CA GLU A 169 0.14 -0.70 -5.24
C GLU A 169 1.15 -0.65 -4.09
N LEU A 170 1.10 -1.60 -3.15
CA LEU A 170 2.07 -1.64 -2.05
C LEU A 170 3.48 -1.94 -2.58
N CYS A 171 3.63 -2.85 -3.55
CA CYS A 171 4.90 -3.08 -4.25
C CYS A 171 5.45 -1.80 -4.89
N ARG A 172 4.61 -1.06 -5.62
CA ARG A 172 4.95 0.22 -6.28
C ARG A 172 5.42 1.27 -5.27
N VAL A 173 4.70 1.42 -4.16
CA VAL A 173 5.08 2.33 -3.09
C VAL A 173 6.41 1.89 -2.47
N MET A 174 6.55 0.60 -2.11
CA MET A 174 7.70 0.06 -1.39
C MET A 174 9.04 0.17 -2.12
N THR A 175 9.08 0.07 -3.45
CA THR A 175 10.33 0.20 -4.23
C THR A 175 10.89 1.63 -4.28
N HIS A 176 10.13 2.63 -3.84
CA HIS A 176 10.55 4.03 -3.92
C HIS A 176 11.72 4.37 -2.97
N SER A 177 12.75 5.05 -3.48
CA SER A 177 14.03 5.20 -2.76
C SER A 177 13.99 6.15 -1.55
N ILE A 178 12.94 6.97 -1.41
CA ILE A 178 12.80 7.96 -0.32
C ILE A 178 12.66 7.33 1.07
N TRP A 179 12.19 6.08 1.17
CA TRP A 179 12.14 5.35 2.44
C TRP A 179 13.53 4.97 2.96
N ARG A 180 14.58 5.08 2.12
CA ARG A 180 15.97 4.71 2.45
C ARG A 180 16.12 3.28 2.99
N ARG A 181 15.24 2.37 2.58
CA ARG A 181 15.15 0.97 3.05
C ARG A 181 14.75 0.82 4.54
N ASP A 182 14.23 1.88 5.16
CA ASP A 182 13.74 1.88 6.54
C ASP A 182 12.22 1.66 6.58
N ALA A 183 11.80 0.52 7.14
CA ALA A 183 10.41 0.14 7.29
C ALA A 183 9.63 1.06 8.25
N HIS A 184 10.31 1.74 9.18
CA HIS A 184 9.67 2.70 10.08
C HIS A 184 9.41 4.05 9.39
N VAL A 185 10.23 4.45 8.40
CA VAL A 185 9.91 5.62 7.54
C VAL A 185 8.65 5.35 6.73
N LEU A 186 8.55 4.18 6.08
CA LEU A 186 7.35 3.80 5.33
C LEU A 186 6.12 3.68 6.25
N ALA A 187 6.26 3.05 7.42
CA ALA A 187 5.17 2.95 8.39
C ALA A 187 4.69 4.32 8.89
N MET A 188 5.60 5.25 9.22
CA MET A 188 5.27 6.63 9.60
C MET A 188 4.45 7.35 8.52
N ILE A 189 4.76 7.11 7.25
CA ILE A 189 4.08 7.73 6.10
C ILE A 189 2.70 7.09 5.89
N LEU A 190 2.57 5.78 6.06
CA LEU A 190 1.28 5.08 6.05
C LEU A 190 0.36 5.56 7.18
N GLN A 191 0.88 5.67 8.41
CA GLN A 191 0.17 6.24 9.56
C GLN A 191 -0.35 7.65 9.23
N TYR A 192 0.54 8.53 8.76
CA TYR A 192 0.21 9.92 8.45
C TYR A 192 -0.86 10.04 7.34
N THR A 193 -0.81 9.22 6.30
CA THR A 193 -1.86 9.22 5.25
C THR A 193 -3.22 8.83 5.82
N VAL A 194 -3.30 7.78 6.65
CA VAL A 194 -4.57 7.37 7.29
C VAL A 194 -5.07 8.47 8.23
N ILE A 195 -4.18 9.10 9.01
CA ILE A 195 -4.51 10.24 9.89
C ILE A 195 -5.14 11.38 9.09
N CYS A 196 -4.55 11.76 7.96
CA CYS A 196 -5.07 12.84 7.13
C CYS A 196 -6.38 12.45 6.41
N ARG A 197 -6.52 11.20 5.92
CA ARG A 197 -7.75 10.69 5.29
C ARG A 197 -8.94 10.64 6.26
N THR A 198 -8.69 10.30 7.53
CA THR A 198 -9.74 10.12 8.55
C THR A 198 -9.95 11.35 9.45
N ASP A 199 -9.11 12.37 9.29
CA ASP A 199 -8.99 13.54 10.17
C ASP A 199 -8.81 13.15 11.66
N ASP A 200 -7.93 12.18 11.92
CA ASP A 200 -7.73 11.62 13.26
C ASP A 200 -7.13 12.67 14.22
N ARG A 201 -7.92 13.02 15.26
CA ARG A 201 -7.56 13.99 16.30
C ARG A 201 -6.98 13.35 17.57
N ARG A 202 -6.60 12.07 17.56
CA ARG A 202 -5.76 11.48 18.62
C ARG A 202 -4.36 12.12 18.59
N VAL A 203 -3.66 12.11 19.72
CA VAL A 203 -2.23 12.45 19.73
C VAL A 203 -1.47 11.32 19.05
N TRP A 204 -0.94 11.57 17.86
CA TRP A 204 -0.11 10.62 17.11
C TRP A 204 1.25 10.43 17.80
N ASP A 205 1.57 9.19 18.17
CA ASP A 205 2.90 8.82 18.66
C ASP A 205 3.88 8.68 17.49
N MET A 206 4.29 9.83 16.96
CA MET A 206 5.18 9.93 15.80
C MET A 206 6.55 9.29 16.09
N PRO A 207 7.01 8.30 15.28
CA PRO A 207 8.28 7.61 15.47
C PRO A 207 9.49 8.55 15.65
N ALA A 208 10.06 8.54 16.85
CA ALA A 208 11.06 9.51 17.28
C ALA A 208 12.38 9.42 16.49
N GLY A 209 12.95 10.57 16.12
CA GLY A 209 14.25 10.67 15.46
C GLY A 209 14.27 10.33 13.96
N ILE A 210 13.27 9.60 13.46
CA ILE A 210 13.10 9.25 12.03
C ILE A 210 12.88 10.48 11.16
N ALA A 211 12.27 11.52 11.75
CA ALA A 211 12.07 12.86 11.20
C ALA A 211 13.28 13.49 10.49
N GLY A 212 14.51 13.18 10.91
CA GLY A 212 15.73 13.74 10.32
C GLY A 212 15.96 15.25 10.57
N GLY A 213 15.22 15.85 11.52
CA GLY A 213 15.29 17.27 11.86
C GLY A 213 14.20 18.13 11.21
N GLY A 214 14.43 19.45 11.21
CA GLY A 214 13.58 20.42 10.51
C GLY A 214 12.10 20.40 10.94
N PRO A 215 11.14 20.56 10.01
CA PRO A 215 9.71 20.61 10.33
C PRO A 215 9.18 19.36 11.02
N LEU A 216 9.73 18.18 10.70
CA LEU A 216 9.24 16.91 11.25
C LEU A 216 9.62 16.76 12.73
N SER A 217 10.82 17.18 13.14
CA SER A 217 11.18 17.22 14.57
C SER A 217 10.46 18.35 15.33
N ARG A 218 10.03 19.42 14.65
CA ARG A 218 9.15 20.46 15.23
C ARG A 218 7.73 19.90 15.45
N LEU A 219 7.18 19.16 14.50
CA LEU A 219 5.91 18.44 14.62
C LEU A 219 5.96 17.40 15.76
N GLU A 220 6.98 16.54 15.79
CA GLU A 220 7.21 15.56 16.86
C GLU A 220 7.23 16.23 18.25
N ALA A 221 7.94 17.35 18.39
CA ALA A 221 8.05 18.12 19.62
C ALA A 221 6.80 18.96 19.96
N ASN A 222 5.84 19.10 19.05
CA ASN A 222 4.54 19.72 19.29
C ASN A 222 3.52 18.64 19.71
N LEU A 223 3.43 17.53 18.98
CA LEU A 223 2.58 16.37 19.32
C LEU A 223 2.86 15.87 20.75
N LYS A 224 4.14 15.75 21.15
CA LYS A 224 4.57 15.35 22.51
C LYS A 224 4.20 16.34 23.64
N LYS A 225 3.61 17.51 23.31
CA LYS A 225 3.09 18.49 24.27
C LYS A 225 1.57 18.68 24.18
N SER A 226 0.95 18.21 23.10
CA SER A 226 -0.50 18.25 22.91
C SER A 226 -1.21 17.33 23.90
N GLN A 227 -2.49 17.61 24.11
CA GLN A 227 -3.43 16.69 24.79
C GLN A 227 -4.51 16.29 23.79
N PRO A 228 -5.08 15.07 23.89
CA PRO A 228 -6.19 14.66 23.04
C PRO A 228 -7.51 15.32 23.49
N PRO A 229 -8.41 15.69 22.57
CA PRO A 229 -8.23 15.70 21.12
C PRO A 229 -7.37 16.88 20.64
N LEU A 230 -6.65 16.69 19.53
CA LEU A 230 -5.85 17.74 18.90
C LEU A 230 -6.74 18.91 18.43
N PRO A 231 -6.31 20.17 18.63
CA PRO A 231 -7.12 21.36 18.31
C PRO A 231 -7.22 21.64 16.80
N CYS A 232 -6.24 21.18 16.03
CA CYS A 232 -6.11 21.25 14.58
C CYS A 232 -5.67 19.86 14.06
N SER A 233 -5.72 19.62 12.76
CA SER A 233 -5.30 18.33 12.18
C SER A 233 -3.79 18.17 12.26
N VAL A 234 -3.30 16.93 12.17
CA VAL A 234 -1.84 16.67 12.12
C VAL A 234 -1.21 17.30 10.87
N HIS A 235 -1.97 17.49 9.79
CA HIS A 235 -1.51 18.24 8.61
C HIS A 235 -1.38 19.75 8.91
N GLU A 236 -2.37 20.36 9.56
CA GLU A 236 -2.30 21.78 9.98
C GLU A 236 -1.10 22.02 10.92
N MET A 237 -0.89 21.15 11.92
CA MET A 237 0.29 21.18 12.80
C MET A 237 1.62 21.01 12.03
N HIS A 238 1.63 20.18 10.97
CA HIS A 238 2.80 19.98 10.13
C HIS A 238 3.10 21.21 9.26
N MET A 239 2.07 21.89 8.73
CA MET A 239 2.24 23.10 7.94
C MET A 239 2.71 24.28 8.79
N GLU A 240 2.16 24.49 9.99
CA GLU A 240 2.70 25.46 10.97
C GLU A 240 4.18 25.18 11.28
N ALA A 241 4.53 23.91 11.50
CA ALA A 241 5.92 23.48 11.73
C ALA A 241 6.84 23.66 10.51
N ARG A 242 6.30 23.69 9.28
CA ARG A 242 7.05 23.99 8.05
C ARG A 242 7.31 25.48 7.90
N ASP A 243 6.32 26.32 8.16
CA ASP A 243 6.44 27.78 8.06
C ASP A 243 7.38 28.34 9.14
N ASP A 244 7.28 27.85 10.38
CA ASP A 244 8.23 28.10 11.48
C ASP A 244 9.69 27.89 11.06
N VAL A 245 9.97 26.76 10.41
CA VAL A 245 11.33 26.34 10.05
C VAL A 245 11.81 27.03 8.77
N GLY A 246 10.90 27.28 7.82
CA GLY A 246 11.17 28.08 6.62
C GLY A 246 11.53 29.53 6.96
N ALA A 247 10.88 30.14 7.94
CA ALA A 247 11.22 31.47 8.46
C ALA A 247 12.64 31.54 9.08
N ASN A 248 13.18 30.39 9.53
CA ASN A 248 14.55 30.25 10.02
C ASN A 248 15.57 29.89 8.90
N GLY A 249 15.16 29.91 7.63
CA GLY A 249 16.03 29.66 6.47
C GLY A 249 16.42 28.18 6.26
N LEU A 250 15.77 27.25 6.95
CA LEU A 250 15.99 25.81 6.82
C LEU A 250 15.00 25.20 5.82
N HIS A 251 15.51 24.53 4.79
CA HIS A 251 14.65 23.84 3.82
C HIS A 251 14.02 22.56 4.42
N PRO A 252 12.74 22.26 4.15
CA PRO A 252 12.11 21.02 4.56
C PRO A 252 12.79 19.77 3.94
N SER A 253 12.69 18.64 4.64
CA SER A 253 13.16 17.35 4.13
C SER A 253 12.25 16.81 3.01
N VAL A 254 12.77 15.88 2.20
CA VAL A 254 11.99 15.16 1.17
C VAL A 254 10.73 14.51 1.75
N LEU A 255 10.84 13.86 2.91
CA LEU A 255 9.69 13.28 3.62
C LEU A 255 8.67 14.36 4.02
N SER A 256 9.12 15.53 4.50
CA SER A 256 8.23 16.65 4.81
C SER A 256 7.54 17.23 3.56
N HIS A 257 8.16 17.16 2.37
CA HIS A 257 7.48 17.51 1.12
C HIS A 257 6.39 16.48 0.75
N VAL A 258 6.68 15.18 0.81
CA VAL A 258 5.68 14.13 0.54
C VAL A 258 4.53 14.19 1.54
N MET A 259 4.79 14.36 2.84
CA MET A 259 3.76 14.57 3.87
C MET A 259 2.93 15.85 3.64
N ALA A 260 3.52 16.92 3.09
CA ALA A 260 2.76 18.12 2.74
C ALA A 260 1.84 17.87 1.52
N HIS A 261 2.29 17.10 0.53
CA HIS A 261 1.47 16.72 -0.62
C HIS A 261 0.37 15.71 -0.28
N ILE A 262 0.62 14.76 0.62
CA ILE A 262 -0.40 13.83 1.15
C ILE A 262 -1.58 14.61 1.74
N GLY A 263 -1.31 15.58 2.62
CA GLY A 263 -2.37 16.38 3.26
C GLY A 263 -3.22 17.16 2.25
N VAL A 264 -2.58 17.84 1.29
CA VAL A 264 -3.29 18.55 0.21
C VAL A 264 -4.15 17.62 -0.66
N LEU A 265 -3.75 16.35 -0.83
CA LEU A 265 -4.52 15.34 -1.57
C LEU A 265 -5.69 14.78 -0.75
N THR A 266 -5.56 14.65 0.57
CA THR A 266 -6.66 14.20 1.45
C THR A 266 -7.68 15.31 1.73
N ASP A 267 -7.25 16.57 1.86
CA ASP A 267 -8.11 17.73 2.09
C ASP A 267 -9.08 18.01 0.91
N ALA A 268 -8.80 17.45 -0.26
CA ALA A 268 -9.69 17.47 -1.42
C ALA A 268 -10.86 16.45 -1.32
N SER A 269 -10.87 15.57 -0.32
CA SER A 269 -11.95 14.61 -0.07
C SER A 269 -13.15 15.29 0.61
N PRO A 270 -14.38 15.15 0.11
CA PRO A 270 -15.51 16.00 0.53
C PRO A 270 -16.10 15.71 1.91
N ASP A 271 -15.73 14.59 2.56
CA ASP A 271 -16.10 14.25 3.94
C ASP A 271 -14.99 13.35 4.55
N PRO A 272 -14.06 13.87 5.37
CA PRO A 272 -13.22 13.03 6.21
C PRO A 272 -14.09 12.21 7.17
N ARG A 273 -13.87 10.90 7.22
CA ARG A 273 -14.62 9.99 8.10
C ARG A 273 -13.66 9.35 9.10
N PRO A 274 -13.81 9.61 10.41
CA PRO A 274 -13.05 8.93 11.45
C PRO A 274 -13.18 7.41 11.29
N ASP A 275 -12.07 6.69 11.51
CA ASP A 275 -12.14 5.24 11.56
C ASP A 275 -12.91 4.80 12.82
N PRO A 276 -13.97 3.97 12.72
CA PRO A 276 -14.65 3.44 13.89
C PRO A 276 -13.81 2.40 14.66
N VAL A 277 -12.75 1.83 14.07
CA VAL A 277 -11.87 0.85 14.71
C VAL A 277 -10.44 1.39 14.78
N THR A 278 -10.09 1.92 15.94
CA THR A 278 -8.83 2.64 16.21
C THR A 278 -7.88 1.90 17.15
N GLU A 279 -8.26 0.71 17.62
CA GLU A 279 -7.51 -0.12 18.57
C GLU A 279 -7.53 -1.60 18.17
N TYR A 280 -6.41 -2.31 18.39
CA TYR A 280 -6.30 -3.77 18.29
C TYR A 280 -5.66 -4.30 19.57
N GLY A 281 -6.45 -4.97 20.43
CA GLY A 281 -5.96 -5.65 21.64
C GLY A 281 -5.27 -4.77 22.68
N GLY A 282 -5.54 -3.46 22.73
CA GLY A 282 -4.83 -2.47 23.55
C GLY A 282 -3.81 -1.61 22.80
N LEU A 283 -3.55 -1.89 21.51
CA LEU A 283 -2.65 -1.11 20.66
C LEU A 283 -3.44 -0.10 19.82
N ASN A 284 -3.05 1.18 19.84
CA ASN A 284 -3.61 2.17 18.90
C ASN A 284 -3.17 1.81 17.47
N ILE A 285 -4.14 1.68 16.56
CA ILE A 285 -3.90 1.38 15.15
C ILE A 285 -4.48 2.45 14.21
N TYR A 286 -3.95 2.44 12.99
CA TYR A 286 -4.44 3.13 11.81
C TYR A 286 -4.67 2.10 10.70
N ARG A 287 -5.88 2.03 10.15
CA ARG A 287 -6.24 1.03 9.13
C ARG A 287 -5.85 1.53 7.74
N VAL A 288 -4.85 0.89 7.16
CA VAL A 288 -4.35 1.15 5.81
C VAL A 288 -5.25 0.45 4.80
N LYS A 289 -5.71 1.22 3.81
CA LYS A 289 -6.46 0.75 2.65
C LYS A 289 -5.70 1.04 1.36
N ILE A 290 -6.24 0.59 0.23
CA ILE A 290 -5.65 0.89 -1.08
C ILE A 290 -5.70 2.39 -1.43
N GLU A 291 -6.71 3.12 -0.95
CA GLU A 291 -6.80 4.57 -1.16
C GLU A 291 -5.60 5.32 -0.54
N ASP A 292 -5.06 4.85 0.59
CA ASP A 292 -3.85 5.44 1.20
C ASP A 292 -2.62 5.23 0.32
N LEU A 293 -2.50 4.06 -0.33
CA LEU A 293 -1.40 3.76 -1.25
C LEU A 293 -1.48 4.63 -2.49
N TYR A 294 -2.67 4.81 -3.08
CA TYR A 294 -2.89 5.75 -4.18
C TYR A 294 -2.55 7.20 -3.77
N THR A 295 -2.91 7.64 -2.57
CA THR A 295 -2.54 8.98 -2.07
C THR A 295 -1.03 9.14 -1.89
N ILE A 296 -0.33 8.16 -1.31
CA ILE A 296 1.14 8.18 -1.16
C ILE A 296 1.82 8.21 -2.53
N ARG A 297 1.39 7.36 -3.46
CA ARG A 297 1.88 7.33 -4.84
C ARG A 297 1.67 8.67 -5.55
N ALA A 298 0.47 9.23 -5.49
CA ALA A 298 0.18 10.55 -6.05
C ALA A 298 1.04 11.67 -5.44
N ALA A 299 1.33 11.60 -4.13
CA ALA A 299 2.22 12.53 -3.44
C ALA A 299 3.72 12.37 -3.80
N ILE A 300 4.08 11.33 -4.56
CA ILE A 300 5.43 11.06 -5.09
C ILE A 300 5.49 11.38 -6.59
N ASP A 301 4.54 10.87 -7.37
CA ASP A 301 4.52 10.94 -8.84
C ASP A 301 4.16 12.34 -9.38
N ILE A 302 3.30 13.10 -8.69
CA ILE A 302 2.75 14.39 -9.18
C ILE A 302 3.68 15.59 -8.93
N PRO A 303 4.36 15.75 -7.78
CA PRO A 303 5.15 16.95 -7.49
C PRO A 303 6.25 17.19 -8.53
N CYS A 304 6.25 18.38 -9.13
CA CYS A 304 7.23 18.79 -10.14
C CYS A 304 8.06 19.99 -9.67
N TRP A 305 9.33 20.04 -10.08
CA TRP A 305 10.28 21.10 -9.78
C TRP A 305 10.85 21.62 -11.10
N PHE A 306 10.63 22.91 -11.38
CA PHE A 306 10.92 23.54 -12.69
C PHE A 306 10.38 22.77 -13.92
N GLY A 307 9.24 22.09 -13.79
CA GLY A 307 8.59 21.38 -14.90
C GLY A 307 9.11 19.96 -15.16
N SER A 308 10.07 19.46 -14.38
CA SER A 308 10.44 18.04 -14.31
C SER A 308 9.86 17.39 -13.05
N PRO A 309 9.60 16.07 -13.01
CA PRO A 309 9.24 15.37 -11.78
C PRO A 309 10.28 15.62 -10.66
N MET A 310 9.81 15.81 -9.43
CA MET A 310 10.68 15.98 -8.25
C MET A 310 11.42 14.68 -7.89
N PHE A 311 10.81 13.54 -8.21
CA PHE A 311 11.31 12.19 -7.97
C PHE A 311 11.12 11.32 -9.24
N PRO A 312 11.84 10.19 -9.39
CA PRO A 312 11.40 9.11 -10.27
C PRO A 312 10.00 8.64 -9.87
N THR A 313 9.18 8.15 -10.80
CA THR A 313 7.84 7.65 -10.45
C THR A 313 7.90 6.30 -9.76
N THR A 314 6.90 5.96 -8.95
CA THR A 314 6.80 4.65 -8.27
C THR A 314 6.83 3.49 -9.28
N GLU A 315 6.12 3.63 -10.40
CA GLU A 315 6.16 2.65 -11.51
C GLU A 315 7.58 2.49 -12.04
N SER A 316 8.30 3.58 -12.35
CA SER A 316 9.65 3.51 -12.92
C SER A 316 10.68 2.85 -12.00
N LEU A 317 10.47 2.89 -10.68
CA LEU A 317 11.30 2.18 -9.70
C LEU A 317 10.80 0.76 -9.39
N TYR A 318 9.52 0.47 -9.64
CA TYR A 318 8.98 -0.89 -9.58
C TYR A 318 9.40 -1.72 -10.81
N ASP A 319 9.26 -1.17 -12.01
CA ASP A 319 9.78 -1.78 -13.25
C ASP A 319 11.29 -2.02 -13.15
N LEU A 320 12.05 -1.02 -12.69
CA LEU A 320 13.49 -1.17 -12.43
C LEU A 320 13.80 -2.18 -11.32
N TYR A 321 12.96 -2.33 -10.30
CA TYR A 321 13.12 -3.39 -9.31
C TYR A 321 12.93 -4.76 -9.97
N LEU A 322 11.90 -4.95 -10.81
CA LEU A 322 11.64 -6.20 -11.50
C LEU A 322 12.79 -6.57 -12.44
N ASP A 323 13.26 -5.62 -13.27
CA ASP A 323 14.41 -5.78 -14.18
C ASP A 323 15.73 -6.18 -13.47
N LEU A 324 15.90 -5.78 -12.21
CA LEU A 324 17.11 -6.06 -11.40
C LEU A 324 16.89 -7.16 -10.35
N SER A 325 15.65 -7.68 -10.21
CA SER A 325 15.31 -8.75 -9.26
C SER A 325 15.83 -10.10 -9.73
N GLY A 326 16.23 -10.93 -8.78
CA GLY A 326 16.90 -12.20 -9.06
C GLY A 326 15.97 -13.40 -9.02
N ALA A 327 16.26 -14.42 -9.81
CA ALA A 327 15.66 -15.75 -9.64
C ALA A 327 15.93 -16.39 -8.25
N PHE A 328 16.85 -15.79 -7.48
CA PHE A 328 17.26 -16.21 -6.14
C PHE A 328 16.57 -15.44 -5.00
N ASP A 329 15.66 -14.50 -5.29
CA ASP A 329 14.96 -13.75 -4.25
C ASP A 329 13.87 -14.60 -3.60
N ALA A 330 13.98 -14.81 -2.28
CA ALA A 330 13.01 -15.55 -1.47
C ALA A 330 11.71 -14.72 -1.24
N PRO A 331 10.52 -15.34 -1.28
CA PRO A 331 10.26 -16.76 -1.51
C PRO A 331 10.47 -17.16 -2.98
N SER A 332 11.08 -18.32 -3.21
CA SER A 332 11.31 -18.87 -4.56
C SER A 332 10.00 -19.20 -5.31
N GLY A 333 8.93 -19.51 -4.57
CA GLY A 333 7.59 -19.76 -5.13
C GLY A 333 6.52 -19.99 -4.06
N TYR A 334 5.30 -20.29 -4.49
CA TYR A 334 4.08 -20.26 -3.65
C TYR A 334 4.08 -21.22 -2.45
N ALA A 335 4.71 -22.40 -2.57
CA ALA A 335 4.85 -23.33 -1.44
C ALA A 335 5.73 -22.78 -0.30
N GLU A 336 6.78 -22.02 -0.66
CA GLU A 336 7.64 -21.32 0.31
C GLU A 336 6.93 -20.08 0.86
N LEU A 337 6.22 -19.33 0.01
CA LEU A 337 5.39 -18.19 0.40
C LEU A 337 4.36 -18.58 1.47
N ALA A 338 3.63 -19.68 1.31
CA ALA A 338 2.65 -20.14 2.31
C ALA A 338 3.31 -20.49 3.66
N SER A 339 4.51 -21.10 3.63
CA SER A 339 5.31 -21.35 4.83
C SER A 339 5.75 -20.05 5.50
N PHE A 340 6.22 -19.07 4.72
CA PHE A 340 6.64 -17.76 5.21
C PHE A 340 5.47 -16.98 5.81
N HIS A 341 4.29 -17.03 5.17
CA HIS A 341 3.04 -16.42 5.65
C HIS A 341 2.69 -16.93 7.05
N ARG A 342 2.66 -18.26 7.21
CA ARG A 342 2.44 -18.92 8.51
C ARG A 342 3.49 -18.53 9.54
N ARG A 343 4.78 -18.69 9.22
CA ARG A 343 5.90 -18.43 10.15
C ARG A 343 5.85 -16.99 10.68
N ALA A 344 5.72 -16.01 9.78
CA ALA A 344 5.72 -14.60 10.15
C ALA A 344 4.46 -14.17 10.88
N TRP A 345 3.27 -14.64 10.49
CA TRP A 345 2.03 -14.33 11.22
C TRP A 345 2.11 -14.85 12.65
N ILE A 346 2.49 -16.12 12.83
CA ILE A 346 2.65 -16.73 14.17
C ILE A 346 3.67 -15.92 14.97
N GLN A 347 4.82 -15.59 14.38
CA GLN A 347 5.85 -14.81 15.05
C GLN A 347 5.38 -13.40 15.44
N GLU A 348 4.56 -12.76 14.62
CA GLU A 348 3.98 -11.44 14.94
C GLU A 348 3.00 -11.53 16.11
N GLN A 349 2.14 -12.56 16.15
CA GLN A 349 1.25 -12.80 17.29
C GLN A 349 2.04 -13.07 18.58
N ARG A 350 3.16 -13.83 18.52
CA ARG A 350 4.07 -14.01 19.65
C ARG A 350 4.63 -12.67 20.15
N LYS A 351 5.05 -11.77 19.25
CA LYS A 351 5.51 -10.41 19.63
C LYS A 351 4.38 -9.62 20.30
N ILE A 352 3.18 -9.59 19.71
CA ILE A 352 2.02 -8.81 20.19
C ILE A 352 1.60 -9.27 21.60
N ILE A 353 1.39 -10.57 21.80
CA ILE A 353 0.98 -11.15 23.09
C ILE A 353 2.04 -10.89 24.17
N THR A 354 3.33 -10.96 23.82
CA THR A 354 4.44 -10.67 24.73
C THR A 354 4.52 -9.18 25.08
N PHE A 355 4.39 -8.29 24.09
CA PHE A 355 4.42 -6.83 24.29
C PHE A 355 3.26 -6.35 25.18
N LEU A 356 2.07 -6.94 25.01
CA LEU A 356 0.88 -6.65 25.82
C LEU A 356 0.91 -7.29 27.22
N GLY A 357 1.97 -8.04 27.56
CA GLY A 357 2.06 -8.79 28.82
C GLY A 357 0.89 -9.76 29.00
N GLN A 358 0.44 -10.39 27.92
CA GLN A 358 -0.67 -11.36 27.91
C GLN A 358 -0.17 -12.81 27.98
N ASN A 359 1.12 -13.03 27.71
CA ASN A 359 1.85 -14.25 28.05
C ASN A 359 1.71 -14.62 29.55
N GLY A 360 1.68 -15.91 29.84
CA GLY A 360 1.49 -16.48 31.18
C GLY A 360 0.05 -16.45 31.71
N LYS A 361 -0.89 -15.73 31.05
CA LYS A 361 -2.29 -15.66 31.46
C LYS A 361 -3.06 -16.90 30.98
N SER A 362 -3.06 -17.95 31.79
CA SER A 362 -3.95 -19.09 31.57
C SER A 362 -5.42 -18.66 31.56
N ALA A 363 -6.26 -19.37 30.80
CA ALA A 363 -7.71 -19.14 30.70
C ALA A 363 -8.51 -19.45 32.00
N SER A 364 -7.85 -19.42 33.15
CA SER A 364 -8.40 -19.59 34.51
C SER A 364 -9.05 -18.32 35.05
N ASP A 365 -8.54 -17.15 34.65
CA ASP A 365 -8.80 -15.89 35.36
C ASP A 365 -10.05 -15.14 34.86
N GLY A 366 -10.70 -15.67 33.81
CA GLY A 366 -11.95 -15.14 33.25
C GLY A 366 -13.21 -15.61 33.98
N GLY A 367 -13.20 -15.72 35.32
CA GLY A 367 -14.31 -16.34 36.05
C GLY A 367 -14.38 -16.11 37.56
N MET A 368 -14.83 -14.90 37.97
CA MET A 368 -15.62 -14.67 39.20
C MET A 368 -16.49 -13.43 39.08
#